data_AF-A0A0H3XJ51-F1
#
_entry.id   AF-A0A0H3XJ51-F1
#
_cell.length_a   1.000
_cell.length_b   1.000
_cell.length_c   1.000
_cell.angle_alpha   90.00
_cell.angle_beta   90.00
_cell.angle_gamma   90.00
#
_symmetry.space_group_name_H-M   'P 1'
#
loop_
_entity.id
_entity.type
_entity.pdbx_description
1 polymer ?
#
loop_
_entity_poly.entity_id
_entity_poly.type
_entity_poly.pdbx_seq_one_letter_code
_entity_poly.pdbx_strand_id
1 'polypeptide(L)'
;MKTMSIDLHYNKIKNQLETVVQTEKIIDSTNPIYMLLTDLKIIRNSPVVLSEDGFLERLNLLLADMYKILVLRCETLWAEYREEYYHHFRKNLNLKQEKEKFLIAAERQLVENYGNRLADIDFIYIQYLIYKLLTNEIQEISRRKIQAINFS
;
A
#
# COMPACT_ATOMS: atom_id res chain seq x y z
N MET A 1 -9.06 -0.93 -32.73
CA MET A 1 -8.53 -1.36 -31.42
C MET A 1 -9.48 -2.41 -30.86
N LYS A 2 -9.00 -3.59 -30.47
CA LYS A 2 -9.84 -4.58 -29.77
C LYS A 2 -10.00 -4.10 -28.33
N THR A 3 -11.20 -3.67 -27.97
CA THR A 3 -11.62 -3.41 -26.60
C THR A 3 -11.39 -4.68 -25.76
N MET A 4 -10.66 -4.54 -24.65
CA MET A 4 -10.41 -5.64 -23.71
C MET A 4 -11.67 -5.78 -22.86
N SER A 5 -12.33 -6.95 -22.88
CA SER A 5 -13.61 -7.12 -22.18
C SER A 5 -13.51 -6.78 -20.69
N ILE A 6 -14.61 -6.27 -20.10
CA ILE A 6 -14.75 -5.97 -18.66
C ILE A 6 -14.18 -7.10 -17.79
N ASP A 7 -14.46 -8.35 -18.14
CA ASP A 7 -13.99 -9.53 -17.40
C ASP A 7 -12.47 -9.63 -17.37
N LEU A 8 -11.79 -9.24 -18.46
CA LEU A 8 -10.34 -9.27 -18.52
C LEU A 8 -9.73 -8.24 -17.57
N HIS A 9 -10.22 -6.99 -17.59
CA HIS A 9 -9.75 -5.93 -16.69
C HIS A 9 -10.02 -6.27 -15.22
N TYR A 10 -11.24 -6.71 -14.92
CA TYR A 10 -11.63 -7.14 -13.58
C TYR A 10 -10.73 -8.28 -13.07
N ASN A 11 -10.61 -9.37 -13.84
CA ASN A 11 -9.85 -10.54 -13.40
C ASN A 11 -8.35 -10.21 -13.26
N LYS A 12 -7.80 -9.32 -14.10
CA LYS A 12 -6.40 -8.90 -14.00
C LYS A 12 -6.13 -8.24 -12.64
N ILE A 13 -6.88 -7.20 -12.27
CA ILE A 13 -6.70 -6.51 -10.98
C ILE A 13 -7.04 -7.43 -9.81
N LYS A 14 -8.16 -8.17 -9.88
CA LYS A 14 -8.59 -9.09 -8.83
C LYS A 14 -7.51 -10.12 -8.51
N ASN A 15 -6.94 -10.77 -9.52
CA ASN A 15 -5.94 -11.82 -9.31
C ASN A 15 -4.65 -11.25 -8.71
N GLN A 16 -4.27 -10.02 -9.06
CA GLN A 16 -3.11 -9.33 -8.46
C GLN A 16 -3.34 -9.05 -6.97
N LEU A 17 -4.51 -8.51 -6.62
CA LEU A 17 -4.88 -8.27 -5.23
C LEU A 17 -4.98 -9.56 -4.42
N GLU A 18 -5.57 -10.62 -4.99
CA GLU A 18 -5.64 -11.94 -4.34
C GLU A 18 -4.24 -12.54 -4.13
N THR A 19 -3.32 -12.35 -5.09
CA THR A 19 -1.91 -12.76 -4.95
C THR A 19 -1.27 -12.07 -3.75
N VAL A 20 -1.48 -10.76 -3.57
CA VAL A 20 -0.96 -10.03 -2.41
C VAL A 20 -1.57 -10.52 -1.12
N VAL A 21 -2.91 -10.60 -1.03
CA VAL A 21 -3.63 -11.05 0.17
C VAL A 21 -3.14 -12.43 0.63
N GLN A 22 -2.95 -13.36 -0.31
CA GLN A 22 -2.46 -14.71 0.01
C GLN A 22 -0.99 -14.72 0.42
N THR A 23 -0.13 -14.02 -0.32
CA THR A 23 1.32 -14.00 -0.06
C THR A 23 1.63 -13.35 1.28
N GLU A 24 0.94 -12.25 1.60
CA GLU A 24 1.09 -11.53 2.86
C GLU A 24 0.26 -12.09 4.01
N LYS A 25 -0.60 -13.08 3.75
CA LYS A 25 -1.53 -13.65 4.74
C LYS A 25 -2.40 -12.58 5.41
N ILE A 26 -2.93 -11.65 4.62
CA ILE A 26 -3.78 -10.56 5.10
C ILE A 26 -5.13 -11.15 5.52
N ILE A 27 -5.40 -11.14 6.82
CA ILE A 27 -6.67 -11.57 7.41
C ILE A 27 -7.53 -10.41 7.93
N ASP A 28 -6.92 -9.23 8.11
CA ASP A 28 -7.58 -8.03 8.63
C ASP A 28 -8.38 -7.35 7.52
N SER A 29 -9.68 -7.19 7.74
CA SER A 29 -10.59 -6.54 6.79
C SER A 29 -10.38 -5.03 6.66
N THR A 30 -9.66 -4.40 7.61
CA THR A 30 -9.31 -2.98 7.58
C THR A 30 -8.01 -2.70 6.83
N ASN A 31 -7.32 -3.76 6.37
CA ASN A 31 -6.14 -3.62 5.53
C ASN A 31 -6.52 -2.99 4.18
N PRO A 32 -5.82 -1.93 3.74
CA PRO A 32 -6.12 -1.22 2.48
C PRO A 32 -6.22 -2.13 1.25
N ILE A 33 -5.35 -3.13 1.13
CA ILE A 33 -5.36 -4.07 -0.01
C ILE A 33 -6.59 -4.98 0.06
N TYR A 34 -6.97 -5.44 1.25
CA TYR A 34 -8.17 -6.27 1.43
C TYR A 34 -9.45 -5.47 1.18
N MET A 35 -9.50 -4.21 1.64
CA MET A 35 -10.59 -3.28 1.33
C MET A 35 -10.72 -3.08 -0.18
N LEU A 36 -9.62 -2.79 -0.88
CA LEU A 36 -9.62 -2.61 -2.34
C LEU A 36 -10.15 -3.85 -3.07
N LEU A 37 -9.74 -5.05 -2.66
CA LEU A 37 -10.24 -6.30 -3.21
C LEU A 37 -11.75 -6.47 -2.99
N THR A 38 -12.24 -6.07 -1.81
CA THR A 38 -13.66 -6.13 -1.46
C THR A 38 -14.47 -5.15 -2.32
N ASP A 39 -14.02 -3.91 -2.42
CA ASP A 39 -14.66 -2.86 -3.22
C ASP A 39 -14.69 -3.22 -4.71
N LEU A 40 -13.61 -3.80 -5.23
CA LEU A 40 -13.56 -4.30 -6.61
C LEU A 40 -14.64 -5.37 -6.87
N LYS A 41 -14.83 -6.30 -5.92
CA LYS A 41 -15.88 -7.33 -6.01
C LYS A 41 -17.27 -6.72 -5.95
N ILE A 42 -17.47 -5.64 -5.18
CA ILE A 42 -18.75 -4.91 -5.10
C ILE A 42 -19.06 -4.24 -6.44
N ILE A 43 -18.08 -3.56 -7.06
CA ILE A 43 -18.28 -2.91 -8.36
C ILE A 43 -18.69 -3.93 -9.42
N ARG A 44 -18.06 -5.12 -9.45
CA ARG A 44 -18.39 -6.17 -10.43
C ARG A 44 -19.79 -6.75 -10.24
N ASN A 45 -20.24 -6.87 -9.00
CA ASN A 45 -21.54 -7.46 -8.62
C ASN A 45 -22.63 -6.40 -8.41
N SER A 46 -22.40 -5.16 -8.87
CA SER A 46 -23.39 -4.11 -8.78
C SER A 46 -24.66 -4.51 -9.55
N PRO A 47 -25.87 -4.24 -9.02
CA PRO A 47 -27.12 -4.48 -9.74
C PRO A 47 -27.27 -3.57 -10.97
N VAL A 48 -26.47 -2.51 -11.06
CA VAL A 48 -26.42 -1.62 -12.23
C VAL A 48 -25.54 -2.26 -13.30
N VAL A 49 -26.13 -2.54 -14.47
CA VAL A 49 -25.37 -2.97 -15.65
C VAL A 49 -24.52 -1.80 -16.13
N LEU A 50 -23.20 -1.94 -16.01
CA LEU A 50 -22.25 -0.95 -16.48
C LEU A 50 -21.85 -1.24 -17.94
N SER A 51 -21.69 -0.19 -18.74
CA SER A 51 -20.92 -0.27 -19.98
C SER A 51 -19.44 -0.55 -19.66
N GLU A 52 -18.68 -0.94 -20.67
CA GLU A 52 -17.22 -1.14 -20.53
C GLU A 52 -16.52 0.12 -20.03
N ASP A 53 -16.79 1.26 -20.65
CA ASP A 53 -16.25 2.56 -20.24
C ASP A 53 -16.66 2.92 -18.80
N GLY A 54 -17.93 2.68 -18.43
CA GLY A 54 -18.43 2.98 -17.09
C GLY A 54 -17.81 2.07 -16.01
N PHE A 55 -17.49 0.82 -16.34
CA PHE A 55 -16.75 -0.06 -15.44
C PHE A 55 -15.30 0.41 -15.29
N LEU A 56 -14.63 0.73 -16.39
CA LEU A 56 -13.24 1.21 -16.38
C LEU A 56 -13.09 2.51 -15.60
N GLU A 57 -14.01 3.46 -15.77
CA GLU A 57 -14.02 4.70 -15.00
C GLU A 57 -14.11 4.43 -13.50
N ARG A 58 -15.07 3.59 -13.07
CA ARG A 58 -15.23 3.21 -11.66
C ARG A 58 -14.02 2.47 -11.10
N LEU A 59 -13.42 1.58 -11.89
CA LEU A 59 -12.21 0.86 -11.51
C LEU A 59 -11.04 1.84 -11.30
N ASN A 60 -10.83 2.77 -12.23
CA ASN A 60 -9.78 3.78 -12.13
C ASN A 60 -9.98 4.70 -10.92
N LEU A 61 -11.22 5.12 -10.65
CA LEU A 61 -11.55 5.90 -9.46
C LEU A 61 -11.23 5.12 -8.18
N LEU A 62 -11.64 3.86 -8.10
CA LEU A 62 -11.37 3.00 -6.96
C LEU A 62 -9.85 2.86 -6.70
N LEU A 63 -9.06 2.60 -7.74
CA LEU A 63 -7.61 2.49 -7.63
C LEU A 63 -6.95 3.82 -7.20
N ALA A 64 -7.40 4.94 -7.78
CA ALA A 64 -6.88 6.27 -7.44
C ALA A 64 -7.21 6.67 -5.99
N ASP A 65 -8.42 6.36 -5.52
CA ASP A 65 -8.83 6.67 -4.16
C ASP A 65 -8.06 5.81 -3.14
N MET A 66 -7.83 4.53 -3.43
CA MET A 66 -7.00 3.69 -2.57
C MET A 66 -5.55 4.18 -2.50
N TYR A 67 -4.97 4.60 -3.64
CA TYR A 67 -3.65 5.22 -3.65
C TYR A 67 -3.60 6.46 -2.76
N LYS A 68 -4.58 7.37 -2.86
CA LYS A 68 -4.65 8.58 -2.02
C LYS A 68 -4.76 8.23 -0.53
N ILE A 69 -5.59 7.24 -0.18
CA ILE A 69 -5.72 6.78 1.21
C ILE A 69 -4.37 6.31 1.75
N LEU A 70 -3.62 5.51 0.99
CA LEU A 70 -2.30 5.04 1.39
C LEU A 70 -1.28 6.17 1.51
N VAL A 71 -1.27 7.13 0.57
CA VAL A 71 -0.41 8.32 0.64
C VAL A 71 -0.68 9.10 1.91
N LEU A 72 -1.95 9.38 2.24
CA LEU A 72 -2.34 10.09 3.46
C LEU A 72 -1.89 9.35 4.73
N ARG A 73 -2.09 8.01 4.77
CA ARG A 73 -1.60 7.19 5.89
C ARG A 73 -0.07 7.28 6.02
N CYS A 74 0.66 7.24 4.91
CA CYS A 74 2.11 7.41 4.92
C CYS A 74 2.53 8.80 5.39
N GLU A 75 1.83 9.87 4.99
CA GLU A 75 2.13 11.23 5.45
C GLU A 75 1.99 11.38 6.96
N THR A 76 0.95 10.78 7.55
CA THR A 76 0.80 10.72 9.01
C THR A 76 1.97 9.98 9.66
N LEU A 77 2.34 8.80 9.15
CA LEU A 77 3.47 8.03 9.68
C LEU A 77 4.82 8.74 9.50
N TRP A 78 5.01 9.50 8.42
CA TRP A 78 6.22 10.30 8.23
C TRP A 78 6.38 11.39 9.29
N ALA A 79 5.27 12.01 9.71
CA ALA A 79 5.27 12.97 10.80
C ALA A 79 5.65 12.31 12.13
N GLU A 80 5.03 11.16 12.43
CA GLU A 80 5.33 10.36 13.62
C GLU A 80 6.78 9.87 13.65
N TYR A 81 7.28 9.32 12.54
CA TYR A 81 8.65 8.86 12.41
C TYR A 81 9.66 10.00 12.66
N ARG A 82 9.39 11.19 12.13
CA ARG A 82 10.25 12.37 12.35
C ARG A 82 10.28 12.76 13.82
N GLU A 83 9.14 12.74 14.49
CA GLU A 83 9.02 13.07 15.92
C GLU A 83 9.78 12.05 16.77
N GLU A 84 9.51 10.76 16.59
CA GLU A 84 10.19 9.68 17.33
C GLU A 84 11.69 9.66 17.08
N TYR A 85 12.13 9.86 15.84
CA TYR A 85 13.54 9.94 15.50
C TYR A 85 14.23 11.10 16.23
N TYR A 86 13.62 12.28 16.27
CA TYR A 86 14.18 13.42 16.99
C TYR A 86 14.24 13.15 18.49
N HIS A 87 13.18 12.58 19.08
CA HIS A 87 13.15 12.28 20.50
C HIS A 87 14.22 11.26 20.91
N HIS A 88 14.45 10.24 20.09
CA HIS A 88 15.42 9.19 20.38
C HIS A 88 16.87 9.62 20.09
N PHE A 89 17.14 10.20 18.92
CA PHE A 89 18.51 10.49 18.47
C PHE A 89 18.94 11.94 18.70
N ARG A 90 18.03 12.84 19.10
CA ARG A 90 18.27 14.28 19.26
C ARG A 90 18.82 14.94 17.98
N LYS A 91 18.39 14.45 16.82
CA LYS A 91 18.81 14.93 15.49
C LYS A 91 17.60 15.10 14.58
N ASN A 92 17.66 16.11 13.71
CA ASN A 92 16.64 16.30 12.69
C ASN A 92 16.79 15.24 11.59
N LEU A 93 15.66 14.64 11.21
CA LEU A 93 15.60 13.68 10.11
C LEU A 93 15.64 14.41 8.76
N ASN A 94 16.52 13.99 7.85
CA ASN A 94 16.45 14.44 6.46
C ASN A 94 15.34 13.68 5.72
N LEU A 95 14.12 14.19 5.82
CA LEU A 95 12.94 13.51 5.31
C LEU A 95 13.01 13.27 3.79
N LYS A 96 13.69 14.11 3.02
CA LYS A 96 13.85 13.92 1.57
C LYS A 96 14.65 12.65 1.28
N GLN A 97 15.81 12.50 1.92
CA GLN A 97 16.67 11.33 1.75
C GLN A 97 16.02 10.06 2.29
N GLU A 98 15.30 10.14 3.40
CA GLU A 98 14.61 8.97 3.95
C GLU A 98 13.45 8.52 3.06
N LYS A 99 12.65 9.45 2.52
CA LYS A 99 11.59 9.10 1.55
C LYS A 99 12.15 8.36 0.34
N GLU A 100 13.29 8.79 -0.18
CA GLU A 100 13.97 8.13 -1.30
C GLU A 100 14.46 6.72 -0.93
N LYS A 101 15.07 6.55 0.25
CA LYS A 101 15.48 5.21 0.73
C LYS A 101 14.30 4.25 0.86
N PHE A 102 13.17 4.71 1.41
CA PHE A 102 11.98 3.89 1.57
C PHE A 102 11.35 3.53 0.24
N LEU A 103 11.34 4.45 -0.73
CA LEU A 103 10.88 4.16 -2.08
C LEU A 103 11.72 3.06 -2.74
N ILE A 104 13.05 3.18 -2.72
CA ILE A 104 13.96 2.18 -3.27
C ILE A 104 13.76 0.81 -2.59
N ALA A 105 13.60 0.81 -1.26
CA ALA A 105 13.35 -0.41 -0.51
C ALA A 105 12.00 -1.06 -0.88
N ALA A 106 10.95 -0.26 -1.06
CA ALA A 106 9.63 -0.72 -1.49
C ALA A 106 9.64 -1.29 -2.91
N GLU A 107 10.26 -0.59 -3.87
CA GLU A 107 10.43 -1.07 -5.25
C GLU A 107 11.20 -2.38 -5.30
N ARG A 108 12.28 -2.48 -4.52
CA ARG A 108 13.06 -3.71 -4.40
C ARG A 108 12.21 -4.87 -3.86
N GLN A 109 11.46 -4.66 -2.78
CA GLN A 109 10.58 -5.68 -2.21
C GLN A 109 9.45 -6.10 -3.17
N LEU A 110 8.90 -5.15 -3.94
CA LEU A 110 7.92 -5.46 -4.98
C LEU A 110 8.51 -6.45 -5.99
N VAL A 111 9.71 -6.16 -6.52
CA VAL A 111 10.37 -7.00 -7.51
C VAL A 111 10.76 -8.35 -6.92
N GLU A 112 11.36 -8.38 -5.72
CA GLU A 112 11.78 -9.62 -5.06
C GLU A 112 10.60 -10.55 -4.76
N ASN A 113 9.48 -9.99 -4.28
CA ASN A 113 8.34 -10.80 -3.86
C ASN A 113 7.41 -11.16 -5.04
N TYR A 114 7.29 -10.29 -6.04
CA TYR A 114 6.25 -10.43 -7.07
C TYR A 114 6.76 -10.38 -8.51
N GLY A 115 7.96 -9.87 -8.78
CA GLY A 115 8.42 -9.58 -10.13
C GLY A 115 7.40 -8.69 -10.85
N ASN A 116 7.00 -9.09 -12.06
CA ASN A 116 6.02 -8.34 -12.87
C ASN A 116 4.56 -8.71 -12.57
N ARG A 117 4.29 -9.54 -11.54
CA ARG A 117 2.94 -10.05 -11.30
C ARG A 117 1.94 -8.97 -10.88
N LEU A 118 2.39 -7.83 -10.35
CA LEU A 118 1.53 -6.75 -9.86
C LEU A 118 1.52 -5.51 -10.75
N ALA A 119 1.86 -5.63 -12.04
CA ALA A 119 2.10 -4.49 -12.92
C ALA A 119 0.92 -3.50 -13.08
N ASP A 120 -0.31 -3.88 -12.72
CA ASP A 120 -1.48 -2.98 -12.81
C ASP A 120 -1.83 -2.31 -11.48
N ILE A 121 -1.21 -2.73 -10.39
CA ILE A 121 -1.42 -2.18 -9.05
C ILE A 121 -0.11 -1.83 -8.34
N ASP A 122 1.01 -1.82 -9.05
CA ASP A 122 2.35 -1.60 -8.50
C ASP A 122 2.45 -0.28 -7.75
N PHE A 123 1.88 0.80 -8.28
CA PHE A 123 1.86 2.12 -7.66
C PHE A 123 1.11 2.12 -6.31
N ILE A 124 0.01 1.35 -6.19
CA ILE A 124 -0.71 1.17 -4.92
C ILE A 124 0.15 0.36 -3.97
N TYR A 125 0.72 -0.75 -4.46
CA TYR A 125 1.44 -1.68 -3.63
C TYR A 125 2.78 -1.11 -3.12
N ILE A 126 3.45 -0.27 -3.90
CA ILE A 126 4.63 0.51 -3.46
C ILE A 126 4.26 1.39 -2.26
N GLN A 127 3.15 2.12 -2.32
CA GLN A 127 2.71 2.94 -1.17
C GLN A 127 2.37 2.08 0.05
N TYR A 128 1.74 0.92 -0.17
CA TYR A 128 1.46 -0.01 0.90
C TYR A 128 2.73 -0.62 1.53
N LEU A 129 3.76 -0.90 0.75
CA LEU A 129 5.06 -1.34 1.27
C LEU A 129 5.76 -0.22 2.06
N ILE A 130 5.70 1.04 1.58
CA ILE A 130 6.21 2.20 2.32
C ILE A 130 5.49 2.32 3.68
N TYR A 131 4.16 2.21 3.69
CA TYR A 131 3.34 2.20 4.91
C TYR A 131 3.81 1.14 5.91
N LYS A 132 4.06 -0.10 5.44
CA LYS A 132 4.56 -1.19 6.29
C LYS A 132 5.97 -0.92 6.82
N LEU A 133 6.87 -0.47 5.95
CA LEU A 133 8.24 -0.15 6.33
C LEU A 133 8.27 0.94 7.40
N LEU A 134 7.45 1.99 7.24
CA LEU A 134 7.36 3.10 8.21
C LEU A 134 6.86 2.61 9.56
N THR A 135 5.78 1.82 9.54
CA THR A 135 5.21 1.23 10.75
C THR A 135 6.26 0.41 11.51
N ASN A 136 7.03 -0.42 10.80
CA ASN A 136 8.10 -1.22 11.41
C ASN A 136 9.21 -0.36 12.00
N GLU A 137 9.70 0.66 11.28
CA GLU A 137 10.77 1.53 11.76
C GLU A 137 10.37 2.35 13.00
N ILE A 138 9.15 2.88 13.03
CA ILE A 138 8.60 3.57 14.22
C ILE A 138 8.54 2.61 15.41
N GLN A 139 8.06 1.39 15.20
CA GLN A 139 8.01 0.35 16.24
C GLN A 139 9.40 -0.04 16.75
N GLU A 140 10.40 -0.15 15.86
CA GLU A 140 11.77 -0.48 16.26
C GLU A 140 12.42 0.65 17.09
N ILE A 141 12.23 1.92 16.72
CA ILE A 141 12.68 3.06 17.54
C ILE A 141 12.03 3.00 18.93
N SER A 142 10.71 2.76 18.96
CA SER A 142 9.93 2.67 20.20
C SER A 142 10.41 1.52 21.09
N ARG A 143 10.70 0.35 20.51
CA ARG A 143 11.23 -0.81 21.24
C ARG A 143 12.61 -0.52 21.84
N ARG A 144 13.52 0.10 21.07
CA ARG A 144 14.86 0.47 21.56
C ARG A 144 14.80 1.45 22.72
N LYS A 145 13.85 2.40 22.68
CA LYS A 145 13.60 3.35 23.79
C LYS A 145 13.20 2.63 25.08
N ILE A 146 12.28 1.67 25.01
CA ILE A 146 11.85 0.88 26.19
C ILE A 146 13.02 0.06 26.76
N GLN A 147 13.81 -0.59 25.90
CA GLN A 147 14.98 -1.35 26.34
C GLN A 147 15.99 -0.47 27.06
N ALA A 148 16.30 0.72 26.51
CA ALA A 148 17.24 1.64 27.14
C ALA A 148 16.82 2.07 28.56
N ILE A 149 15.51 2.19 28.83
CA ILE A 149 14.97 2.53 30.17
C ILE A 149 15.07 1.34 31.13
N ASN A 150 14.82 0.12 30.66
CA ASN A 150 14.81 -1.07 31.52
C ASN A 150 16.21 -1.54 31.95
N PHE A 151 17.26 -1.08 31.27
CA PHE A 151 18.66 -1.45 31.54
C PHE A 151 19.50 -0.29 32.11
N SER A 152 18.87 0.85 32.42
CA SER A 152 19.47 2.02 33.09
C SER A 152 19.03 2.09 34.54
#